data_AF-A0A1G7ZSR9-F1
#
_entry.id   AF-A0A1G7ZSR9-F1
#
_cell.length_a   1.000
_cell.length_b   1.000
_cell.length_c   1.000
_cell.angle_alpha   90.00
_cell.angle_beta   90.00
_cell.angle_gamma   90.00
#
_symmetry.space_group_name_H-M   'P 1'
#
loop_
_entity.id
_entity.type
_entity.pdbx_description
1 polymer ?
#
loop_
_entity_poly.entity_id
_entity_poly.type
_entity_poly.pdbx_seq_one_letter_code
_entity_poly.pdbx_strand_id
1 'polypeptide(L)' 'MDSMFLTENELAELTGKRRHNAQVKVLRGMGVEHKIRPDGSIVVLRAHAERILGERAPKSKIKAWEPAFH' A
#
# COMPACT_ATOMS: atom_id res chain seq x y z
N MET A 1 -1.02 14.79 3.85
CA MET A 1 -2.10 14.42 4.79
C MET A 1 -2.33 12.94 4.63
N ASP A 2 -2.18 12.19 5.72
CA ASP A 2 -2.27 10.73 5.71
C ASP A 2 -3.68 10.28 5.35
N SER A 3 -3.83 9.72 4.14
CA SER A 3 -5.09 9.25 3.61
C SER A 3 -5.02 7.73 3.50
N MET A 4 -6.13 7.04 3.78
CA MET A 4 -6.22 5.56 3.70
C MET A 4 -5.83 5.02 2.31
N PHE A 5 -5.92 5.85 1.28
CA PHE A 5 -5.58 5.56 -0.10
C PHE A 5 -4.47 6.47 -0.59
N LEU A 6 -3.66 5.96 -1.53
CA LEU A 6 -2.70 6.78 -2.25
C LEU A 6 -3.45 7.86 -3.06
N THR A 7 -2.96 9.08 -2.95
CA THR A 7 -3.40 10.22 -3.76
C THR A 7 -2.85 10.09 -5.19
N GLU A 8 -3.37 10.90 -6.10
CA GLU A 8 -2.97 10.88 -7.51
C GLU A 8 -1.49 11.25 -7.72
N ASN A 9 -0.98 12.18 -6.89
CA ASN A 9 0.44 12.54 -6.89
C ASN A 9 1.32 11.40 -6.38
N GLU A 10 0.94 10.75 -5.29
CA GLU A 10 1.69 9.61 -4.76
C GLU A 10 1.65 8.41 -5.72
N LEU A 11 0.52 8.18 -6.40
CA LEU A 11 0.42 7.19 -7.48
C LEU A 11 1.36 7.52 -8.64
N ALA A 12 1.45 8.80 -9.01
CA ALA A 12 2.35 9.25 -10.06
C ALA A 12 3.84 9.10 -9.66
N GLU A 13 4.17 9.38 -8.40
CA GLU A 13 5.52 9.18 -7.85
C GLU A 13 5.87 7.69 -7.77
N LEU A 14 4.97 6.86 -7.21
CA LEU A 14 5.17 5.41 -7.07
C LEU A 14 5.33 4.72 -8.42
N THR A 15 4.55 5.11 -9.43
CA THR A 15 4.57 4.45 -10.74
C THR A 15 5.49 5.11 -11.75
N GLY A 16 5.94 6.36 -11.50
CA GLY A 16 6.65 7.19 -12.47
C GLY A 16 5.83 7.52 -13.72
N LYS A 17 4.50 7.37 -13.67
CA LYS A 17 3.59 7.57 -14.82
C LYS A 17 2.44 8.49 -14.43
N ARG A 18 1.97 9.29 -15.41
CA ARG A 18 0.81 10.20 -15.24
C ARG A 18 -0.49 9.67 -15.84
N ARG A 19 -0.44 8.77 -16.83
CA ARG A 19 -1.64 8.20 -17.46
C ARG A 19 -2.15 6.98 -16.68
N HIS A 20 -3.44 6.95 -16.34
CA HIS A 20 -4.05 5.86 -15.56
C HIS A 20 -3.75 4.46 -16.14
N ASN A 21 -3.90 4.26 -17.44
CA ASN A 21 -3.61 2.96 -18.08
C ASN A 21 -2.14 2.52 -17.91
N ALA A 22 -1.20 3.48 -17.90
CA ALA A 22 0.21 3.18 -17.68
C ALA A 22 0.48 2.87 -16.21
N GLN A 23 -0.15 3.62 -15.28
CA GLN A 23 -0.08 3.36 -13.84
C GLN A 23 -0.59 1.95 -13.50
N VAL A 24 -1.74 1.53 -14.07
CA VAL A 24 -2.28 0.17 -13.90
C VAL A 24 -1.28 -0.91 -14.32
N LYS A 25 -0.59 -0.73 -15.45
CA LYS A 25 0.42 -1.70 -15.90
C LYS A 25 1.58 -1.81 -14.91
N VAL A 26 2.05 -0.68 -14.38
CA VAL A 26 3.12 -0.67 -13.38
C VAL A 26 2.65 -1.29 -12.07
N LEU A 27 1.46 -0.92 -11.57
CA LEU A 27 0.86 -1.50 -10.36
C LEU A 27 0.71 -3.03 -10.47
N ARG A 28 0.25 -3.53 -11.62
CA ARG A 28 0.20 -4.98 -11.89
C ARG A 28 1.58 -5.62 -11.88
N GLY A 29 2.57 -4.99 -12.51
CA GLY A 29 3.95 -5.46 -12.52
C GLY A 29 4.60 -5.48 -11.13
N MET A 30 4.21 -4.54 -10.25
CA MET A 30 4.65 -4.50 -8.85
C MET A 30 3.88 -5.44 -7.93
N GLY A 31 2.81 -6.10 -8.41
CA GLY A 31 1.94 -6.93 -7.56
C GLY A 31 1.10 -6.13 -6.57
N VAL A 32 0.90 -4.83 -6.82
CA VAL A 32 0.10 -3.95 -5.96
C VAL A 32 -1.36 -4.05 -6.36
N GLU A 33 -2.20 -4.47 -5.41
CA GLU A 33 -3.63 -4.56 -5.61
C GLU A 33 -4.26 -3.16 -5.72
N HIS A 34 -5.05 -2.96 -6.77
CA HIS A 34 -5.65 -1.69 -7.12
C HIS A 34 -7.08 -1.90 -7.62
N LYS A 35 -7.94 -0.91 -7.39
CA LYS A 35 -9.31 -0.86 -7.92
C LYS A 35 -9.51 0.38 -8.78
N ILE A 36 -10.38 0.27 -9.77
CA ILE A 36 -10.75 1.37 -10.66
C ILE A 36 -12.12 1.87 -10.21
N ARG A 37 -12.25 3.17 -9.93
CA ARG A 37 -13.55 3.79 -9.65
C ARG A 37 -14.40 3.89 -10.92
N PRO A 38 -15.72 4.08 -10.80
CA PRO A 38 -16.57 4.36 -11.97
C PRO A 38 -16.09 5.55 -12.82
N ASP A 39 -15.44 6.53 -12.19
CA ASP A 39 -14.82 7.71 -12.82
C ASP A 39 -13.46 7.41 -13.51
N GLY A 40 -12.99 6.16 -13.48
CA GLY A 40 -11.72 5.77 -14.09
C GLY A 40 -10.46 6.16 -13.31
N SER A 41 -10.59 6.79 -12.13
CA SER A 41 -9.48 6.99 -11.19
C SER A 41 -9.08 5.68 -10.50
N ILE A 42 -7.80 5.58 -10.13
CA ILE A 42 -7.23 4.38 -9.50
C ILE A 42 -7.21 4.57 -7.98
N VAL A 43 -7.61 3.53 -7.26
CA VAL A 43 -7.56 3.47 -5.81
C VAL A 43 -6.61 2.36 -5.40
N VAL A 44 -5.61 2.73 -4.62
CA VAL A 44 -4.67 1.81 -4.00
C VAL A 44 -4.66 2.09 -2.50
N LEU A 45 -4.79 1.03 -1.71
CA LEU A 45 -4.72 1.12 -0.27
C LEU A 45 -3.26 1.37 0.14
N ARG A 46 -3.00 2.43 0.90
CA ARG A 46 -1.62 2.82 1.26
C ARG A 46 -0.88 1.69 2.00
N ALA A 47 -1.51 1.12 3.02
CA ALA A 47 -0.92 0.01 3.79
C ALA A 47 -0.62 -1.25 2.95
N HIS A 48 -1.31 -1.45 1.82
CA HIS A 48 -1.01 -2.56 0.92
C HIS A 48 0.24 -2.28 0.10
N ALA A 49 0.37 -1.05 -0.43
CA ALA A 49 1.58 -0.63 -1.14
C ALA A 49 2.82 -0.68 -0.23
N GLU A 50 2.72 -0.18 1.01
CA GLU A 50 3.79 -0.26 2.02
C GLU A 50 4.20 -1.71 2.31
N ARG A 51 3.22 -2.61 2.45
CA ARG A 51 3.46 -4.04 2.70
C ARG A 51 4.18 -4.72 1.53
N ILE A 52 3.85 -4.36 0.29
CA ILE A 52 4.50 -4.91 -0.92
C ILE A 52 5.91 -4.35 -1.11
N LEU A 53 6.12 -3.06 -0.81
CA LEU A 53 7.44 -2.41 -0.95
C LEU A 53 8.45 -2.81 0.15
N GLY A 54 7.99 -3.44 1.23
CA GLY A 54 8.85 -4.03 2.24
C GLY A 54 8.98 -3.24 3.54
N GLU A 55 8.06 -2.31 3.82
CA GLU A 55 8.02 -1.69 5.15
C GLU A 55 7.55 -2.71 6.18
N ARG A 56 8.40 -2.92 7.19
CA ARG A 56 8.27 -3.90 8.29
C ARG A 56 6.85 -3.87 8.84
N ALA A 57 6.21 -5.04 8.90
CA ALA A 57 5.08 -5.28 9.78
C ALA A 57 5.35 -4.60 11.13
N PRO A 58 4.38 -3.86 11.71
CA PRO A 58 4.59 -3.21 13.00
C PRO A 58 5.11 -4.26 13.95
N LYS A 59 6.26 -3.99 14.60
CA LYS A 59 6.88 -4.86 15.61
C LYS A 59 5.75 -5.44 16.44
N SER A 60 5.43 -6.72 16.23
CA SER A 60 4.47 -7.42 17.07
C SER A 60 4.94 -7.17 18.49
N LYS A 61 4.08 -6.56 19.31
CA LYS A 61 4.35 -6.43 20.74
C LYS A 61 4.44 -7.87 21.24
N ILE A 62 5.67 -8.37 21.34
CA ILE A 62 5.95 -9.65 21.97
C ILE A 62 5.30 -9.54 23.35
N LYS A 63 4.25 -10.33 23.56
CA LYS A 63 3.58 -10.41 24.86
C LYS A 63 4.69 -10.84 25.83
N ALA A 64 5.06 -9.95 26.75
CA ALA A 64 6.08 -10.24 27.74
C ALA A 64 5.68 -11.55 28.42
N TRP A 65 6.55 -12.55 28.33
CA TRP A 65 6.34 -13.82 28.99
C TRP A 65 6.31 -13.56 30.50
N GLU A 66 5.18 -13.80 31.14
CA GLU A 66 5.08 -13.83 32.59
C GLU A 66 5.40 -15.26 33.05
N PRO A 67 6.50 -15.49 33.79
CA PRO A 67 6.71 -16.77 34.46
C PRO A 67 5.58 -16.99 35.46
N ALA A 68 4.77 -18.02 35.24
CA ALA A 68 3.95 -18.59 36.31
C ALA A 68 4.90 -19.35 37.25
N PHE A 69 5.36 -18.69 38.31
CA PHE A 69 5.91 -19.39 39.47
C PHE A 69 4.71 -20.03 40.21
N HIS A 70 4.74 -21.36 40.30
CA HIS A 70 3.66 -22.19 40.82
C HIS A 70 4.01 -22.77 42.19
#